data_AF-A0AAJ3TWD0-F1
#
_entry.id   AF-A0AAJ3TWD0-F1
#
_cell.length_a   1.000
_cell.length_b   1.000
_cell.length_c   1.000
_cell.angle_alpha   90.00
_cell.angle_beta   90.00
_cell.angle_gamma   90.00
#
_symmetry.space_group_name_H-M   'P 1'
#
loop_
_entity.id
_entity.type
_entity.pdbx_description
1 polymer ?
#
loop_
_entity_poly.entity_id
_entity_poly.type
_entity_poly.pdbx_seq_one_letter_code
_entity_poly.pdbx_strand_id
1 'polypeptide(L)'
;MTAATPADAGTAVPLKRLLRACDFTPFINMQSKGQGTARTDISAASYTVTAQVQLVAAEPGTHYNVRLIEAPRPSASCAAGDAGVAAGGMDTDASGSATVTLQEGISPNATGAWVFIDRPADHSQTPAEYYTSEIIAPI
;
A
#
# COMPACT_ATOMS: atom_id res chain seq x y z
N MET A 1 -26.81 8.37 15.27
CA MET A 1 -26.43 9.23 14.12
C MET A 1 -24.91 9.26 14.09
N THR A 2 -24.28 8.54 13.17
CA THR A 2 -22.83 8.65 12.95
C THR A 2 -22.67 9.35 11.61
N ALA A 3 -22.26 10.62 11.65
CA ALA A 3 -21.95 11.38 10.45
C ALA A 3 -20.72 10.74 9.81
N ALA A 4 -20.86 10.28 8.56
CA ALA A 4 -19.71 10.02 7.72
C ALA A 4 -19.05 11.36 7.45
N THR A 5 -17.84 11.57 7.98
CA THR A 5 -16.96 12.65 7.56
C THR A 5 -16.86 12.58 6.04
N PRO A 6 -17.02 13.69 5.28
CA PRO A 6 -16.69 13.65 3.86
C PRO A 6 -15.23 13.23 3.80
N ALA A 7 -14.97 12.04 3.23
CA ALA A 7 -13.63 11.68 2.84
C ALA A 7 -13.18 12.78 1.89
N ASP A 8 -12.15 13.52 2.30
CA ASP A 8 -11.36 14.38 1.42
C ASP A 8 -11.16 13.57 0.13
N ALA A 9 -11.49 14.15 -1.04
CA ALA A 9 -11.77 13.42 -2.29
C ALA A 9 -10.59 12.53 -2.72
N GLY A 10 -10.48 11.37 -2.10
CA GLY A 10 -9.39 10.43 -2.26
C GLY A 10 -9.55 9.64 -3.54
N THR A 11 -8.42 9.32 -4.16
CA THR A 11 -8.39 8.40 -5.27
C THR A 11 -8.48 6.99 -4.72
N ALA A 12 -9.63 6.36 -4.88
CA ALA A 12 -9.85 4.99 -4.48
C ALA A 12 -9.24 4.01 -5.49
N VAL A 13 -8.07 3.47 -5.17
CA VAL A 13 -7.28 2.58 -6.04
C VAL A 13 -7.41 1.12 -5.58
N PRO A 14 -7.90 0.20 -6.44
CA PRO A 14 -7.82 -1.23 -6.15
C PRO A 14 -6.36 -1.70 -6.17
N LEU A 15 -6.04 -2.72 -5.37
CA LEU A 15 -4.73 -3.36 -5.38
C LEU A 15 -4.81 -4.74 -6.03
N LYS A 16 -3.84 -5.03 -6.89
CA LYS A 16 -3.65 -6.33 -7.54
C LYS A 16 -2.48 -7.09 -6.94
N ARG A 17 -2.54 -8.41 -7.06
CA ARG A 17 -1.48 -9.34 -6.68
C ARG A 17 -0.36 -9.36 -7.72
N LEU A 18 0.19 -8.20 -7.99
CA LEU A 18 1.24 -7.98 -8.98
C LEU A 18 2.46 -7.45 -8.25
N LEU A 19 3.60 -8.12 -8.32
CA LEU A 19 4.79 -7.59 -7.66
C LEU A 19 5.30 -6.43 -8.51
N ARG A 20 5.46 -5.26 -7.92
CA ARG A 20 6.03 -4.09 -8.60
C ARG A 20 7.33 -3.69 -7.93
N ALA A 21 8.29 -3.29 -8.76
CA ALA A 21 9.47 -2.59 -8.32
C ALA A 21 9.10 -1.19 -7.83
N CYS A 22 10.08 -0.56 -7.20
CA CYS A 22 10.00 0.75 -6.58
C CYS A 22 9.61 1.89 -7.55
N ASP A 23 9.93 1.75 -8.83
CA ASP A 23 9.55 2.64 -9.93
C ASP A 23 8.19 2.29 -10.56
N PHE A 24 7.39 1.45 -9.90
CA PHE A 24 6.10 0.93 -10.37
C PHE A 24 6.19 -0.10 -11.52
N THR A 25 7.39 -0.51 -11.93
CA THR A 25 7.58 -1.54 -12.96
C THR A 25 7.12 -2.91 -12.47
N PRO A 26 6.23 -3.63 -13.18
CA PRO A 26 5.78 -4.94 -12.75
C PRO A 26 6.85 -6.02 -13.00
N PHE A 27 7.05 -6.90 -12.02
CA PHE A 27 7.79 -8.15 -12.22
C PHE A 27 6.90 -9.16 -12.93
N ILE A 28 7.42 -9.74 -14.01
CA ILE A 28 6.76 -10.81 -14.75
C ILE A 28 6.95 -12.16 -14.05
N ASN A 29 5.97 -13.06 -14.20
CA ASN A 29 6.02 -14.46 -13.74
C ASN A 29 6.15 -14.66 -12.21
N MET A 30 5.89 -13.63 -11.40
CA MET A 30 5.82 -13.78 -9.96
C MET A 30 4.37 -14.11 -9.57
N GLN A 31 4.16 -15.27 -8.95
CA GLN A 31 2.86 -15.66 -8.42
C GLN A 31 2.79 -15.34 -6.92
N SER A 32 1.76 -14.57 -6.54
CA SER A 32 1.39 -14.37 -5.13
C SER A 32 0.60 -15.59 -4.67
N LYS A 33 0.76 -16.03 -3.42
CA LYS A 33 -0.05 -17.13 -2.84
C LYS A 33 -1.26 -16.66 -2.03
N GLY A 34 -1.45 -15.35 -1.87
CA GLY A 34 -2.55 -14.81 -1.05
C GLY A 34 -3.92 -15.16 -1.62
N GLN A 35 -5.01 -14.81 -0.97
CA GLN A 35 -6.36 -14.90 -1.57
C GLN A 35 -7.21 -13.66 -1.30
N GLY A 36 -6.70 -12.77 -0.45
CA GLY A 36 -7.35 -11.51 -0.10
C GLY A 36 -7.47 -10.55 -1.26
N THR A 37 -8.30 -9.53 -1.03
CA THR A 37 -8.47 -8.37 -1.90
C THR A 37 -8.13 -7.13 -1.09
N ALA A 38 -7.36 -6.23 -1.68
CA ALA A 38 -7.01 -4.96 -1.05
C ALA A 38 -7.49 -3.78 -1.89
N ARG A 39 -7.84 -2.70 -1.19
CA ARG A 39 -8.13 -1.39 -1.76
C ARG A 39 -7.47 -0.33 -0.91
N THR A 40 -7.01 0.73 -1.55
CA THR A 40 -6.54 1.92 -0.85
C THR A 40 -7.34 3.13 -1.31
N ASP A 41 -7.57 4.07 -0.41
CA ASP A 41 -8.01 5.41 -0.73
C ASP A 41 -6.84 6.36 -0.45
N ILE A 42 -6.35 7.05 -1.47
CA ILE A 42 -5.19 7.94 -1.35
C ILE A 42 -5.69 9.37 -1.52
N SER A 43 -5.50 10.21 -0.51
CA SER A 43 -5.82 11.62 -0.53
C SER A 43 -4.58 12.45 -0.22
N ALA A 44 -4.57 13.68 -0.71
CA ALA A 44 -3.45 14.59 -0.53
C ALA A 44 -3.99 15.98 -0.18
N ALA A 45 -3.49 16.53 0.92
CA ALA A 45 -3.93 17.81 1.44
C ALA A 45 -2.73 18.66 1.85
N SER A 46 -2.64 19.87 1.27
CA SER A 46 -1.59 20.88 1.50
C SER A 46 -0.16 20.38 1.22
N TYR A 47 0.40 19.58 2.13
CA TYR A 47 1.76 19.03 2.08
C TYR A 47 1.82 17.65 2.71
N THR A 48 0.71 16.92 2.72
CA THR A 48 0.59 15.63 3.37
C THR A 48 -0.22 14.69 2.49
N VAL A 49 0.31 13.50 2.24
CA VAL A 49 -0.39 12.41 1.58
C VAL A 49 -0.84 11.42 2.65
N THR A 50 -2.09 10.97 2.52
CA THR A 50 -2.71 9.99 3.41
C THR A 50 -3.21 8.82 2.56
N ALA A 51 -2.92 7.60 2.99
CA ALA A 51 -3.42 6.38 2.36
C ALA A 51 -4.18 5.54 3.38
N GLN A 52 -5.48 5.39 3.16
CA GLN A 52 -6.32 4.47 3.91
C GLN A 52 -6.36 3.14 3.19
N VAL A 53 -5.68 2.14 3.75
CA VAL A 53 -5.57 0.81 3.17
C VAL A 53 -6.52 -0.14 3.87
N GLN A 54 -7.27 -0.90 3.08
CA GLN A 54 -8.18 -1.93 3.56
C GLN A 54 -7.85 -3.25 2.86
N LEU A 55 -7.63 -4.29 3.65
CA LEU A 55 -7.40 -5.66 3.20
C LEU A 55 -8.52 -6.54 3.77
N VAL A 56 -9.11 -7.37 2.92
CA VAL A 56 -10.19 -8.29 3.30
C VAL A 56 -9.96 -9.66 2.69
N ALA A 57 -10.50 -10.70 3.33
CA ALA A 57 -10.36 -12.10 2.93
C ALA A 57 -8.89 -12.55 2.79
N ALA A 58 -7.98 -11.90 3.51
CA ALA A 58 -6.58 -12.30 3.62
C ALA A 58 -6.41 -13.42 4.66
N GLU A 59 -5.18 -13.91 4.84
CA GLU A 59 -4.90 -14.92 5.87
C GLU A 59 -5.27 -14.33 7.25
N PRO A 60 -6.13 -14.97 8.05
CA PRO A 60 -6.50 -14.47 9.37
C PRO A 60 -5.32 -14.46 10.36
N GLY A 61 -5.31 -13.52 11.31
CA GLY A 61 -4.30 -13.47 12.39
C GLY A 61 -2.86 -13.27 11.89
N THR A 62 -2.69 -12.64 10.73
CA THR A 62 -1.41 -12.53 10.02
C THR A 62 -0.98 -11.08 9.89
N HIS A 63 0.31 -10.85 10.07
CA HIS A 63 0.92 -9.54 9.91
C HIS A 63 1.21 -9.23 8.43
N TYR A 64 0.82 -8.04 8.00
CA TYR A 64 1.10 -7.48 6.69
C TYR A 64 1.83 -6.15 6.84
N ASN A 65 2.93 -5.98 6.12
CA ASN A 65 3.60 -4.70 5.97
C ASN A 65 2.87 -3.88 4.91
N VAL A 66 2.69 -2.60 5.16
CA VAL A 66 2.08 -1.66 4.22
C VAL A 66 3.03 -0.50 4.02
N ARG A 67 3.26 -0.14 2.78
CA ARG A 67 4.09 0.98 2.38
C ARG A 67 3.31 1.90 1.47
N LEU A 68 3.28 3.18 1.84
CA LEU A 68 2.91 4.28 0.97
C LEU A 68 4.19 4.75 0.30
N ILE A 69 4.18 4.86 -1.02
CA ILE A 69 5.36 5.16 -1.81
C ILE A 69 5.01 6.29 -2.76
N GLU A 70 5.74 7.39 -2.64
CA GLU A 70 5.62 8.54 -3.53
C GLU A 70 6.25 8.28 -4.90
N ALA A 71 5.77 8.96 -5.92
CA ALA A 71 6.25 8.88 -7.29
C ALA A 71 6.30 10.29 -7.92
N PRO A 72 7.13 10.54 -8.94
CA PRO A 72 8.11 9.64 -9.54
C PRO A 72 9.32 9.41 -8.64
N ARG A 73 9.89 8.21 -8.70
CA ARG A 73 11.14 7.89 -8.03
C ARG A 73 11.94 6.85 -8.81
N PRO A 74 13.28 6.84 -8.69
CA PRO A 74 14.11 5.83 -9.33
C PRO A 74 13.78 4.44 -8.79
N SER A 75 14.14 3.40 -9.55
CA SER A 75 13.98 1.99 -9.18
C SER A 75 14.81 1.55 -7.96
N ALA A 76 15.49 2.49 -7.29
CA ALA A 76 16.23 2.29 -6.04
C ALA A 76 15.32 1.84 -4.89
N SER A 77 15.89 1.56 -3.70
CA SER A 77 15.15 1.02 -2.55
C SER A 77 13.97 1.89 -2.13
N CYS A 78 12.82 1.24 -1.89
CA CYS A 78 11.62 1.75 -1.21
C CYS A 78 11.35 0.94 0.06
N ALA A 79 12.40 0.70 0.81
CA ALA A 79 12.28 0.12 2.14
C ALA A 79 11.60 1.12 3.08
N ALA A 80 11.10 0.60 4.19
CA ALA A 80 10.63 1.44 5.28
C ALA A 80 11.73 2.40 5.73
N GLY A 81 11.43 3.71 5.74
CA GLY A 81 12.38 4.75 6.13
C GLY A 81 13.16 5.38 4.97
N ASP A 82 12.99 4.91 3.74
CA ASP A 82 13.45 5.66 2.56
C ASP A 82 12.65 6.97 2.39
N ALA A 83 13.26 7.99 1.78
CA ALA A 83 12.60 9.27 1.55
C ALA A 83 11.40 9.12 0.59
N GLY A 84 10.25 9.68 0.97
CA GLY A 84 8.97 9.53 0.25
C GLY A 84 8.38 8.13 0.36
N VAL A 85 8.67 7.43 1.47
CA VAL A 85 8.09 6.13 1.80
C VAL A 85 7.63 6.09 3.26
N ALA A 86 6.32 6.21 3.49
CA ALA A 86 5.72 5.85 4.76
C ALA A 86 5.56 4.33 4.86
N ALA A 87 5.94 3.75 5.99
CA ALA A 87 5.71 2.34 6.26
C ALA A 87 4.90 2.15 7.54
N GLY A 88 4.08 1.11 7.56
CA GLY A 88 3.36 0.65 8.74
C GLY A 88 3.09 -0.84 8.64
N GLY A 89 2.50 -1.38 9.69
CA GLY A 89 2.05 -2.77 9.75
C GLY A 89 0.56 -2.82 10.02
N MET A 90 -0.08 -3.88 9.56
CA MET A 90 -1.46 -4.20 9.90
C MET A 90 -1.61 -5.69 10.15
N ASP A 91 -2.36 -6.03 11.19
CA ASP A 91 -2.67 -7.41 11.54
C ASP A 91 -4.11 -7.71 11.15
N THR A 92 -4.33 -8.81 10.45
CA THR A 92 -5.68 -9.26 10.12
C THR A 92 -6.38 -9.87 11.33
N ASP A 93 -7.67 -9.56 11.46
CA ASP A 93 -8.53 -10.18 12.46
C ASP A 93 -8.89 -11.63 12.08
N ALA A 94 -9.73 -12.27 12.90
CA ALA A 94 -10.20 -13.64 12.67
C ALA A 94 -11.01 -13.82 11.38
N SER A 95 -11.49 -12.72 10.77
CA SER A 95 -12.17 -12.72 9.47
C SER A 95 -11.24 -12.50 8.28
N GLY A 96 -9.94 -12.29 8.52
CA GLY A 96 -8.98 -11.95 7.47
C GLY A 96 -9.10 -10.48 7.03
N SER A 97 -9.63 -9.61 7.88
CA SER A 97 -9.80 -8.18 7.60
C SER A 97 -8.80 -7.34 8.37
N ALA A 98 -8.20 -6.36 7.71
CA ALA A 98 -7.29 -5.38 8.32
C ALA A 98 -7.51 -4.01 7.70
N THR A 99 -7.21 -2.96 8.45
CA THR A 99 -7.24 -1.59 7.97
C THR A 99 -6.12 -0.80 8.62
N VAL A 100 -5.40 0.00 7.83
CA VAL A 100 -4.35 0.88 8.33
C VAL A 100 -4.36 2.20 7.58
N THR A 101 -4.05 3.27 8.29
CA THR A 101 -3.90 4.61 7.73
C THR A 101 -2.42 4.95 7.77
N LEU A 102 -1.83 5.21 6.61
CA LEU A 102 -0.48 5.74 6.47
C LEU A 102 -0.57 7.22 6.14
N GLN A 103 0.35 8.00 6.70
CA GLN A 103 0.44 9.43 6.44
C GLN A 103 1.90 9.85 6.40
N GLU A 104 2.28 10.64 5.40
CA GLU A 104 3.61 11.26 5.32
C GLU A 104 3.54 12.67 4.71
N GLY A 105 4.61 13.43 4.89
CA GLY A 105 4.76 14.73 4.26
C GLY A 105 5.13 14.57 2.78
N ILE A 106 4.51 15.36 1.91
CA ILE A 106 4.72 15.27 0.47
C ILE A 106 6.12 15.74 0.11
N SER A 107 6.92 14.88 -0.53
CA SER A 107 8.23 15.28 -1.02
C SER A 107 8.10 16.33 -2.12
N PRO A 108 9.03 17.30 -2.23
CA PRO A 108 8.91 18.42 -3.17
C PRO A 108 8.86 18.05 -4.66
N ASN A 109 9.16 16.80 -5.02
CA ASN A 109 9.11 16.28 -6.39
C ASN A 109 8.05 15.18 -6.56
N ALA A 110 7.28 14.85 -5.53
CA ALA A 110 6.25 13.84 -5.61
C ALA A 110 5.01 14.41 -6.29
N THR A 111 4.53 13.73 -7.33
CA THR A 111 3.32 14.06 -8.10
C THR A 111 2.26 12.97 -8.01
N GLY A 112 2.59 11.85 -7.37
CA GLY A 112 1.64 10.81 -7.08
C GLY A 112 2.11 9.89 -5.97
N ALA A 113 1.23 9.01 -5.52
CA ALA A 113 1.54 7.99 -4.54
C ALA A 113 0.83 6.68 -4.86
N TRP A 114 1.39 5.59 -4.36
CA TRP A 114 0.84 4.25 -4.52
C TRP A 114 1.14 3.42 -3.29
N VAL A 115 0.40 2.33 -3.11
CA VAL A 115 0.52 1.45 -1.95
C VAL A 115 1.06 0.09 -2.36
N PHE A 116 1.96 -0.42 -1.52
CA PHE A 116 2.50 -1.76 -1.58
C PHE A 116 2.24 -2.47 -0.25
N ILE A 117 1.60 -3.62 -0.30
CA ILE A 117 1.38 -4.51 0.84
C ILE A 117 2.19 -5.77 0.60
N ASP A 118 2.93 -6.23 1.60
CA ASP A 118 3.57 -7.54 1.59
C ASP A 118 3.37 -8.31 2.88
N ARG A 119 3.31 -9.63 2.72
CA ARG A 119 3.48 -10.58 3.81
C ARG A 119 4.89 -11.16 3.74
N PRO A 120 5.74 -10.92 4.75
CA PRO A 120 7.01 -11.61 4.88
C PRO A 120 6.81 -13.12 4.83
N ALA A 121 7.66 -13.83 4.08
CA ALA A 121 7.69 -15.27 4.10
C ALA A 121 8.83 -15.73 5.00
N ASP A 122 8.54 -16.58 5.98
CA ASP A 122 9.59 -17.22 6.76
C ASP A 122 10.53 -17.99 5.81
N HIS A 123 11.82 -17.70 5.92
CA HIS A 123 12.90 -18.33 5.14
C HIS A 123 12.90 -18.05 3.61
N SER A 124 12.21 -17.01 3.11
CA SER A 124 12.22 -16.66 1.68
C SER A 124 12.42 -15.15 1.46
N GLN A 125 13.23 -14.79 0.45
CA GLN A 125 13.41 -13.38 0.03
C GLN A 125 12.23 -12.84 -0.80
N THR A 126 11.41 -13.74 -1.36
CA THR A 126 10.16 -13.36 -2.03
C THR A 126 9.03 -13.36 -1.01
N PRO A 127 8.25 -12.27 -0.90
CA PRO A 127 7.11 -12.24 -0.01
C PRO A 127 6.09 -13.31 -0.39
N ALA A 128 5.49 -13.95 0.61
CA ALA A 128 4.51 -15.01 0.40
C ALA A 128 3.25 -14.45 -0.29
N GLU A 129 2.91 -13.22 0.05
CA GLU A 129 1.79 -12.47 -0.49
C GLU A 129 2.19 -11.04 -0.73
N TYR A 130 1.65 -10.46 -1.79
CA TYR A 130 1.85 -9.06 -2.09
C TYR A 130 0.63 -8.51 -2.83
N TYR A 131 0.35 -7.24 -2.57
CA TYR A 131 -0.71 -6.46 -3.19
C TYR A 131 -0.18 -5.08 -3.52
N THR A 132 -0.36 -4.62 -4.75
CA THR A 132 0.11 -3.31 -5.20
C THR A 132 -0.99 -2.55 -5.87
N SER A 133 -1.03 -1.24 -5.69
CA SER A 133 -1.95 -0.37 -6.42
C SER A 133 -1.90 -0.60 -7.92
N GLU A 134 -3.06 -0.60 -8.55
CA GLU A 134 -3.16 -0.74 -10.01
C GLU A 134 -2.65 0.48 -10.77
N ILE A 135 -2.79 1.66 -10.16
CA ILE A 135 -2.35 2.95 -10.66
C ILE A 135 -1.58 3.72 -9.58
N ILE A 136 -0.81 4.71 -10.01
CA ILE A 136 -0.30 5.76 -9.13
C ILE A 136 -1.41 6.80 -9.00
N ALA A 137 -1.89 7.06 -7.79
CA ALA A 137 -2.85 8.11 -7.52
C ALA A 137 -2.15 9.48 -7.60
N PRO A 138 -2.75 10.50 -8.23
CA PRO A 138 -2.23 11.86 -8.18
C PRO A 138 -2.35 12.41 -6.75
N ILE A 139 -1.36 13.18 -6.31
CA ILE A 139 -1.32 13.87 -5.01
C ILE A 139 -1.05 15.37 -5.17
#